data_AF-B2I635-F1
#
_entry.id   AF-B2I635-F1
#
_cell.length_a   1.000
_cell.length_b   1.000
_cell.length_c   1.000
_cell.angle_alpha   90.00
_cell.angle_beta   90.00
_cell.angle_gamma   90.00
#
_symmetry.space_group_name_H-M   'P 1'
#
loop_
_entity.id
_entity.type
_entity.pdbx_description
1 polymer ?
#
loop_
_entity_poly.entity_id
_entity_poly.type
_entity_poly.pdbx_seq_one_letter_code
_entity_poly.pdbx_strand_id
1 'polypeptide(L)'
;MDWAQFVDYARRDVAAMRDVVKRLPSHNYTGAELALWFLDQTINDRGVLVDTDLAQAAIGAVERAKQALAERTSDLTAGVVQAATQRDALLHHLSTAHGVALPDMQQHTVERCLDDPLLPETVRELLSIRRQASTTSTAKYQALLNCTSRDGRLRGTLQFNGASRTGRWAGRLFQPHNLPRPTLSQEAITVGIDAMKAGCVDLVFDDVMALTSSALRSCLIAPTHKKLVVADLSNIEGRVLAWLAGETPKLHAFGEFDTCQGVDGTWHSGEAITHGALRGAPITLQWNAEHAPIRKGDDIYKRAYAHSFGIAPQAVTKQQRQIGKVQELALGYGGGVGAFAAFAAMYHIDLEAIAGYYPPPISTHETAPPHQPHHRH
;
A
#
# COMPACT_ATOMS: atom_id res chain seq x y z
N MET A 1 -30.51 -34.32 11.74
CA MET A 1 -29.98 -34.55 13.09
C MET A 1 -31.10 -34.29 14.07
N ASP A 2 -31.38 -35.24 14.96
CA ASP A 2 -32.32 -35.03 16.06
C ASP A 2 -31.70 -34.05 17.08
N TRP A 3 -32.52 -33.16 17.66
CA TRP A 3 -32.07 -32.17 18.66
C TRP A 3 -31.33 -32.84 19.83
N ALA A 4 -31.80 -34.03 20.24
CA ALA A 4 -31.15 -34.81 21.29
C ALA A 4 -29.71 -35.23 20.93
N GLN A 5 -29.45 -35.59 19.67
CA GLN A 5 -28.11 -35.94 19.19
C GLN A 5 -27.18 -34.72 19.15
N PHE A 6 -27.71 -33.55 18.76
CA PHE A 6 -26.94 -32.30 18.76
C PHE A 6 -26.51 -31.88 20.19
N VAL A 7 -27.43 -31.98 21.15
CA VAL A 7 -27.12 -31.68 22.56
C VAL A 7 -26.05 -32.63 23.12
N ASP A 8 -26.13 -33.92 22.79
CA ASP A 8 -25.12 -34.88 23.23
C ASP A 8 -23.76 -34.65 22.57
N TYR A 9 -23.74 -34.29 21.28
CA TYR A 9 -22.53 -33.87 20.58
C TYR A 9 -21.86 -32.66 21.26
N ALA A 10 -22.61 -31.59 21.53
CA ALA A 10 -22.09 -30.39 22.19
C ALA A 10 -21.52 -30.69 23.58
N ARG A 11 -22.15 -31.60 24.34
CA ARG A 11 -21.64 -32.04 25.64
C ARG A 11 -20.28 -32.73 25.51
N ARG A 12 -20.14 -33.65 24.56
CA ARG A 12 -18.88 -34.36 24.31
C ARG A 12 -17.78 -33.41 23.85
N ASP A 13 -18.12 -32.44 23.01
CA ASP A 13 -17.19 -31.42 22.52
C ASP A 13 -16.65 -30.54 23.66
N VAL A 14 -17.50 -30.10 24.59
CA VAL A 14 -17.06 -29.37 25.80
C VAL A 14 -16.12 -30.20 26.66
N ALA A 15 -16.38 -31.50 26.83
CA ALA A 15 -15.49 -32.39 27.57
C ALA A 15 -14.12 -32.51 26.88
N ALA A 16 -14.11 -32.70 25.56
CA ALA A 16 -12.89 -32.77 24.76
C ALA A 16 -12.08 -31.46 24.82
N MET A 17 -12.74 -30.30 24.64
CA MET A 17 -12.10 -28.99 24.73
C MET A 17 -11.46 -28.75 26.10
N ARG A 18 -12.12 -29.12 27.20
CA ARG A 18 -11.55 -29.01 28.55
C ARG A 18 -10.30 -29.85 28.72
N ASP A 19 -10.28 -31.07 28.18
CA ASP A 19 -9.10 -31.92 28.25
C ASP A 19 -7.95 -31.40 27.39
N VAL A 20 -8.22 -30.79 26.24
CA VAL A 20 -7.22 -30.08 25.43
C VAL A 20 -6.65 -28.89 26.21
N VAL A 21 -7.50 -28.06 26.83
CA VAL A 21 -7.05 -26.89 27.60
C VAL A 21 -6.11 -27.28 28.74
N LYS A 22 -6.36 -28.39 29.45
CA LYS A 22 -5.45 -28.88 30.51
C LYS A 22 -4.06 -29.27 30.00
N ARG A 23 -3.94 -29.61 28.71
CA ARG A 23 -2.68 -30.05 28.08
C ARG A 23 -1.95 -28.91 27.37
N LEU A 24 -2.65 -27.85 27.01
CA LEU A 24 -2.06 -26.69 26.33
C LEU A 24 -1.32 -25.79 27.33
N PRO A 25 -0.17 -25.22 26.95
CA PRO A 25 0.55 -24.30 27.80
C PRO A 25 -0.20 -22.96 27.94
N SER A 26 -0.20 -22.37 29.13
CA SER A 26 -0.96 -21.17 29.46
C SER A 26 -0.21 -19.85 29.30
N HIS A 27 1.05 -19.87 28.84
CA HIS A 27 1.91 -18.67 28.79
C HIS A 27 1.31 -17.54 27.93
N ASN A 28 0.58 -17.87 26.86
CA ASN A 28 -0.09 -16.89 25.98
C ASN A 28 -1.42 -16.34 26.53
N TYR A 29 -1.91 -16.88 27.65
CA TYR A 29 -3.18 -16.44 28.28
C TYR A 29 -2.94 -15.46 29.44
N THR A 30 -1.82 -14.75 29.43
CA THR A 30 -1.51 -13.69 30.40
C THR A 30 -0.76 -12.55 29.72
N GLY A 31 -0.72 -11.38 30.36
CA GLY A 31 0.11 -10.25 29.91
C GLY A 31 -0.38 -9.57 28.62
N ALA A 32 0.58 -9.02 27.86
CA ALA A 32 0.31 -8.10 26.77
C ALA A 32 -0.37 -8.76 25.56
N GLU A 33 -0.01 -10.02 25.23
CA GLU A 33 -0.59 -10.75 24.10
C GLU A 33 -2.09 -10.98 24.29
N LEU A 34 -2.51 -11.42 25.49
CA LEU A 34 -3.93 -11.57 25.81
C LEU A 34 -4.67 -10.23 25.78
N ALA A 35 -4.03 -9.15 26.25
CA ALA A 35 -4.59 -7.80 26.18
C ALA A 35 -4.78 -7.33 24.72
N LEU A 36 -3.85 -7.65 23.82
CA LEU A 36 -3.97 -7.37 22.38
C LEU A 36 -5.10 -8.18 21.75
N TRP A 37 -5.29 -9.43 22.14
CA TRP A 37 -6.42 -10.24 21.67
C TRP A 37 -7.77 -9.66 22.13
N PHE A 38 -7.89 -9.23 23.39
CA PHE A 38 -9.10 -8.54 23.88
C PHE A 38 -9.36 -7.21 23.15
N LEU A 39 -8.29 -6.47 22.83
CA LEU A 39 -8.39 -5.25 22.04
C LEU A 39 -8.92 -5.54 20.62
N ASP A 40 -8.43 -6.60 19.97
CA ASP A 40 -8.96 -7.05 18.67
C ASP A 40 -10.47 -7.35 18.75
N GLN A 41 -10.94 -8.05 19.79
CA GLN A 41 -12.37 -8.30 19.98
C GLN A 41 -13.15 -7.00 20.15
N THR A 42 -12.65 -6.08 20.99
CA THR A 42 -13.27 -4.77 21.22
C THR A 42 -13.37 -3.93 19.94
N ILE A 43 -12.32 -3.94 19.10
CA ILE A 43 -12.31 -3.24 17.82
C ILE A 43 -13.35 -3.85 16.87
N ASN A 44 -13.37 -5.18 16.76
CA ASN A 44 -14.28 -5.89 15.87
C ASN A 44 -15.75 -5.76 16.27
N ASP A 45 -16.06 -5.80 17.58
CA ASP A 45 -17.41 -5.62 18.11
C ASP A 45 -17.92 -4.18 17.92
N ARG A 46 -17.03 -3.20 18.09
CA ARG A 46 -17.35 -1.79 17.84
C ARG A 46 -17.62 -1.55 16.36
N GLY A 47 -16.74 -2.03 15.48
CA GLY A 47 -16.78 -1.79 14.05
C GLY A 47 -16.59 -0.32 13.64
N VAL A 48 -16.66 -0.09 12.33
CA VAL A 48 -16.54 1.24 11.69
C VAL A 48 -17.82 1.58 10.95
N LEU A 49 -18.26 2.84 10.99
CA LEU A 49 -19.46 3.28 10.27
C LEU A 49 -19.16 3.35 8.77
N VAL A 50 -20.11 2.90 7.95
CA VAL A 50 -19.97 2.84 6.50
C VAL A 50 -20.97 3.76 5.83
N ASP A 51 -20.51 4.55 4.87
CA ASP A 51 -21.37 5.27 3.91
C ASP A 51 -21.85 4.29 2.83
N THR A 52 -23.00 3.66 3.10
CA THR A 52 -23.62 2.69 2.20
C THR A 52 -24.18 3.32 0.94
N ASP A 53 -24.57 4.60 1.00
CA ASP A 53 -25.09 5.33 -0.15
C ASP A 53 -23.97 5.57 -1.17
N LEU A 54 -22.79 5.99 -0.68
CA LEU A 54 -21.60 6.08 -1.52
C LEU A 54 -21.23 4.72 -2.11
N ALA A 55 -21.25 3.65 -1.30
CA ALA A 55 -20.90 2.33 -1.80
C ALA A 55 -21.87 1.87 -2.91
N GLN A 56 -23.18 2.08 -2.75
CA GLN A 56 -24.18 1.75 -3.75
C GLN A 56 -24.05 2.60 -5.02
N ALA A 57 -23.80 3.90 -4.87
CA ALA A 57 -23.58 4.82 -5.98
C ALA A 57 -22.32 4.46 -6.78
N ALA A 58 -21.23 4.12 -6.08
CA ALA A 58 -19.98 3.69 -6.70
C ALA A 58 -20.14 2.39 -7.49
N ILE A 59 -20.92 1.41 -6.99
CA ILE A 59 -21.25 0.19 -7.76
C ILE A 59 -21.96 0.55 -9.06
N GLY A 60 -22.98 1.41 -9.00
CA GLY A 60 -23.69 1.87 -10.19
C GLY A 60 -22.79 2.59 -11.20
N ALA A 61 -21.89 3.45 -10.72
CA ALA A 61 -20.91 4.14 -11.55
C ALA A 61 -19.93 3.17 -12.23
N VAL A 62 -19.41 2.18 -11.49
CA VAL A 62 -18.49 1.17 -12.00
C VAL A 62 -19.14 0.32 -13.08
N GLU A 63 -20.38 -0.12 -12.90
CA GLU A 63 -21.06 -0.94 -13.90
C GLU A 63 -21.32 -0.16 -15.20
N ARG A 64 -21.74 1.10 -15.12
CA ARG A 64 -21.86 1.97 -16.31
C ARG A 64 -20.51 2.18 -17.01
N ALA A 65 -19.45 2.45 -16.23
CA ALA A 65 -18.10 2.63 -16.79
C ALA A 65 -17.60 1.36 -17.49
N LYS A 66 -17.79 0.18 -16.89
CA LYS A 66 -17.42 -1.10 -17.54
C LYS A 66 -18.16 -1.31 -18.85
N GLN A 67 -19.45 -0.99 -18.90
CA GLN A 67 -20.24 -1.09 -20.12
C GLN A 67 -19.68 -0.16 -21.20
N ALA A 68 -19.46 1.11 -20.89
CA ALA A 68 -18.90 2.08 -21.85
C ALA A 68 -17.51 1.66 -22.34
N LEU A 69 -16.65 1.15 -21.46
CA LEU A 69 -15.32 0.63 -21.81
C LEU A 69 -15.40 -0.60 -22.73
N ALA A 70 -16.38 -1.49 -22.52
CA ALA A 70 -16.60 -2.65 -23.37
C ALA A 70 -17.11 -2.22 -24.77
N GLU A 71 -18.10 -1.34 -24.83
CA GLU A 71 -18.61 -0.74 -26.07
C GLU A 71 -17.47 -0.09 -26.86
N ARG A 72 -16.66 0.75 -26.21
CA ARG A 72 -15.50 1.39 -26.84
C ARG A 72 -14.45 0.39 -27.32
N THR A 73 -14.21 -0.69 -26.57
CA THR A 73 -13.30 -1.76 -27.03
C THR A 73 -13.84 -2.43 -28.29
N SER A 74 -15.14 -2.75 -28.31
CA SER A 74 -15.79 -3.35 -29.48
C SER A 74 -15.67 -2.42 -30.68
N ASP A 75 -15.93 -1.12 -30.52
CA ASP A 75 -15.83 -0.14 -31.60
C ASP A 75 -14.40 -0.04 -32.17
N LEU A 76 -13.39 0.09 -31.30
CA LEU A 76 -11.98 0.19 -31.70
C LEU A 76 -11.47 -1.07 -32.41
N THR A 77 -12.05 -2.22 -32.11
CA THR A 77 -11.66 -3.51 -32.69
C THR A 77 -12.63 -4.01 -33.76
N ALA A 78 -13.58 -3.17 -34.20
CA ALA A 78 -14.64 -3.54 -35.15
C ALA A 78 -15.38 -4.84 -34.77
N GLY A 79 -15.62 -5.04 -33.48
CA GLY A 79 -16.34 -6.18 -32.90
C GLY A 79 -15.48 -7.44 -32.68
N VAL A 80 -14.20 -7.43 -33.03
CA VAL A 80 -13.31 -8.60 -32.83
C VAL A 80 -13.11 -8.90 -31.34
N VAL A 81 -13.00 -7.85 -30.51
CA VAL A 81 -12.84 -7.96 -29.06
C VAL A 81 -14.00 -7.25 -28.39
N GLN A 82 -14.82 -8.01 -27.65
CA GLN A 82 -16.04 -7.48 -27.01
C GLN A 82 -15.74 -6.69 -25.74
N ALA A 83 -14.66 -7.03 -25.04
CA ALA A 83 -14.22 -6.30 -23.86
C ALA A 83 -12.72 -6.44 -23.69
N ALA A 84 -12.05 -5.37 -23.25
CA ALA A 84 -10.61 -5.42 -23.01
C ALA A 84 -10.22 -6.43 -21.92
N THR A 85 -11.16 -6.92 -21.12
CA THR A 85 -10.93 -8.00 -20.14
C THR A 85 -10.62 -9.36 -20.80
N GLN A 86 -11.00 -9.57 -22.07
CA GLN A 86 -10.72 -10.77 -22.86
C GLN A 86 -9.24 -10.86 -23.27
N ARG A 87 -8.38 -11.24 -22.32
CA ARG A 87 -6.91 -11.22 -22.44
C ARG A 87 -6.38 -11.76 -23.77
N ASP A 88 -6.74 -12.98 -24.12
CA ASP A 88 -6.16 -13.68 -25.28
C ASP A 88 -6.65 -13.08 -26.60
N ALA A 89 -7.92 -12.70 -26.67
CA ALA A 89 -8.49 -12.01 -27.83
C ALA A 89 -7.83 -10.65 -28.05
N LEU A 90 -7.61 -9.87 -26.97
CA LEU A 90 -6.94 -8.59 -27.04
C LEU A 90 -5.48 -8.73 -27.48
N LEU A 91 -4.72 -9.66 -26.88
CA LEU A 91 -3.33 -9.95 -27.28
C LEU A 91 -3.23 -10.34 -28.76
N HIS A 92 -4.15 -11.21 -29.21
CA HIS A 92 -4.20 -11.62 -30.61
C HIS A 92 -4.47 -10.42 -31.53
N HIS A 93 -5.48 -9.61 -31.21
CA HIS A 93 -5.85 -8.43 -32.00
C HIS A 93 -4.70 -7.41 -32.08
N LEU A 94 -4.04 -7.09 -30.96
CA LEU A 94 -2.90 -6.16 -30.94
C LEU A 94 -1.75 -6.64 -31.83
N SER A 95 -1.47 -7.95 -31.80
CA SER A 95 -0.42 -8.55 -32.63
C SER A 95 -0.81 -8.54 -34.12
N THR A 96 -2.01 -9.00 -34.47
CA THR A 96 -2.40 -9.17 -35.89
C THR A 96 -2.76 -7.86 -36.59
N ALA A 97 -3.44 -6.94 -35.89
CA ALA A 97 -3.94 -5.71 -36.49
C ALA A 97 -2.95 -4.55 -36.40
N HIS A 98 -2.11 -4.53 -35.35
CA HIS A 98 -1.19 -3.41 -35.08
C HIS A 98 0.29 -3.81 -35.03
N GLY A 99 0.63 -5.10 -35.15
CA GLY A 99 2.01 -5.57 -35.06
C GLY A 99 2.63 -5.42 -33.67
N VAL A 100 1.82 -5.17 -32.63
CA VAL A 100 2.30 -4.94 -31.27
C VAL A 100 2.16 -6.23 -30.46
N ALA A 101 3.29 -6.90 -30.20
CA ALA A 101 3.33 -8.11 -29.40
C ALA A 101 3.71 -7.78 -27.95
N LEU A 102 2.82 -8.10 -27.01
CA LEU A 102 3.09 -8.01 -25.57
C LEU A 102 3.33 -9.42 -25.01
N PRO A 103 4.29 -9.60 -24.08
CA PRO A 103 4.54 -10.91 -23.46
C PRO A 103 3.40 -11.35 -22.53
N ASP A 104 2.71 -10.38 -21.92
CA ASP A 104 1.57 -10.60 -21.03
C ASP A 104 0.72 -9.33 -20.91
N MET A 105 -0.35 -9.42 -20.12
CA MET A 105 -1.23 -8.29 -19.76
C MET A 105 -1.10 -7.95 -18.27
N GLN A 106 0.07 -8.18 -17.68
CA GLN A 106 0.35 -7.76 -16.31
C GLN A 106 0.46 -6.23 -16.25
N GLN A 107 0.13 -5.68 -15.09
CA GLN A 107 0.07 -4.24 -14.87
C GLN A 107 1.35 -3.51 -15.31
N HIS A 108 2.51 -3.99 -14.87
CA HIS A 108 3.80 -3.37 -15.19
C HIS A 108 4.12 -3.39 -16.70
N THR A 109 3.75 -4.48 -17.40
CA THR A 109 3.91 -4.59 -18.85
C THR A 109 3.05 -3.56 -19.57
N VAL A 110 1.77 -3.45 -19.19
CA VAL A 110 0.82 -2.52 -19.78
C VAL A 110 1.25 -1.07 -19.53
N GLU A 111 1.66 -0.74 -18.30
CA GLU A 111 2.13 0.61 -17.94
C GLU A 111 3.38 1.00 -18.73
N ARG A 112 4.39 0.11 -18.81
CA ARG A 112 5.59 0.37 -19.61
C ARG A 112 5.27 0.59 -21.09
N CYS A 113 4.33 -0.17 -21.65
CA CYS A 113 3.90 0.05 -23.03
C CYS A 113 3.19 1.40 -23.19
N LEU A 114 2.36 1.82 -22.23
CA LEU A 114 1.69 3.12 -22.25
C LEU A 114 2.69 4.29 -22.14
N ASP A 115 3.87 4.09 -21.58
CA ASP A 115 4.91 5.12 -21.51
C ASP A 115 5.72 5.26 -22.82
N ASP A 116 5.60 4.32 -23.75
CA ASP A 116 6.29 4.38 -25.05
C ASP A 116 5.64 5.46 -25.95
N PRO A 117 6.35 6.54 -26.32
CA PRO A 117 5.81 7.60 -27.18
C PRO A 117 5.54 7.14 -28.62
N LEU A 118 6.16 6.04 -29.07
CA LEU A 118 5.97 5.48 -30.41
C LEU A 118 4.78 4.52 -30.50
N LEU A 119 4.11 4.23 -29.39
CA LEU A 119 2.96 3.33 -29.37
C LEU A 119 1.81 3.93 -30.20
N PRO A 120 1.22 3.18 -31.17
CA PRO A 120 0.09 3.64 -31.96
C PRO A 120 -1.08 4.07 -31.08
N GLU A 121 -1.76 5.17 -31.44
CA GLU A 121 -2.79 5.78 -30.59
C GLU A 121 -3.97 4.83 -30.31
N THR A 122 -4.39 4.04 -31.29
CA THR A 122 -5.44 3.02 -31.10
C THR A 122 -5.02 1.96 -30.08
N VAL A 123 -3.76 1.54 -30.09
CA VAL A 123 -3.21 0.57 -29.13
C VAL A 123 -3.10 1.21 -27.75
N ARG A 124 -2.65 2.47 -27.67
CA ARG A 124 -2.60 3.24 -26.43
C ARG A 124 -3.99 3.33 -25.78
N GLU A 125 -5.02 3.62 -26.57
CA GLU A 125 -6.39 3.68 -26.09
C GLU A 125 -6.88 2.30 -25.59
N LEU A 126 -6.67 1.23 -26.37
CA LEU A 126 -7.03 -0.14 -25.95
C LEU A 126 -6.33 -0.58 -24.66
N LEU A 127 -5.04 -0.25 -24.50
CA LEU A 127 -4.28 -0.56 -23.29
C LEU A 127 -4.74 0.28 -22.09
N SER A 128 -5.12 1.55 -22.31
CA SER A 128 -5.74 2.40 -21.29
C SER A 128 -7.07 1.82 -20.82
N ILE A 129 -7.94 1.41 -21.75
CA ILE A 129 -9.21 0.74 -21.45
C ILE A 129 -8.97 -0.56 -20.68
N ARG A 130 -7.99 -1.39 -21.11
CA ARG A 130 -7.59 -2.61 -20.41
C ARG A 130 -7.19 -2.33 -18.96
N ARG A 131 -6.36 -1.31 -18.73
CA ARG A 131 -5.91 -0.91 -17.40
C ARG A 131 -7.08 -0.56 -16.51
N GLN A 132 -8.01 0.26 -17.00
CA GLN A 132 -9.21 0.66 -16.26
C GLN A 132 -10.12 -0.54 -15.97
N ALA A 133 -10.48 -1.31 -16.99
CA ALA A 133 -11.42 -2.43 -16.90
C ALA A 133 -10.92 -3.59 -16.01
N SER A 134 -9.60 -3.71 -15.82
CA SER A 134 -8.98 -4.73 -14.97
C SER A 134 -8.90 -4.33 -13.49
N THR A 135 -9.41 -3.16 -13.11
CA THR A 135 -9.35 -2.66 -11.73
C THR A 135 -10.20 -3.51 -10.78
N THR A 136 -9.55 -4.25 -9.89
CA THR A 136 -10.20 -5.20 -8.96
C THR A 136 -10.68 -4.55 -7.65
N SER A 137 -10.22 -3.35 -7.33
CA SER A 137 -10.57 -2.65 -6.07
C SER A 137 -12.07 -2.35 -5.96
N THR A 138 -12.78 -2.28 -7.08
CA THR A 138 -14.21 -1.98 -7.15
C THR A 138 -15.09 -3.07 -6.51
N ALA A 139 -14.66 -4.33 -6.52
CA ALA A 139 -15.38 -5.43 -5.86
C ALA A 139 -15.52 -5.23 -4.33
N LYS A 140 -14.66 -4.39 -3.74
CA LYS A 140 -14.70 -4.08 -2.31
C LYS A 140 -15.94 -3.27 -1.91
N TYR A 141 -16.57 -2.53 -2.83
CA TYR A 141 -17.84 -1.84 -2.54
C TYR A 141 -18.97 -2.85 -2.28
N GLN A 142 -19.07 -3.90 -3.09
CA GLN A 142 -20.05 -4.96 -2.84
C GLN A 142 -19.74 -5.69 -1.52
N ALA A 143 -18.46 -5.91 -1.21
CA ALA A 143 -18.07 -6.51 0.07
C ALA A 143 -18.47 -5.62 1.26
N LEU A 144 -18.38 -4.29 1.16
CA LEU A 144 -18.88 -3.36 2.17
C LEU A 144 -20.38 -3.55 2.40
N LEU A 145 -21.18 -3.53 1.34
CA LEU A 145 -22.64 -3.68 1.46
C LEU A 145 -23.03 -5.04 2.07
N ASN A 146 -22.36 -6.12 1.63
CA ASN A 146 -22.66 -7.47 2.11
C ASN A 146 -22.27 -7.69 3.59
N CYS A 147 -21.24 -6.99 4.08
CA CYS A 147 -20.69 -7.21 5.42
C CYS A 147 -21.11 -6.14 6.44
N THR A 148 -21.78 -5.07 6.00
CA THR A 148 -22.24 -4.00 6.90
C THR A 148 -23.45 -4.48 7.69
N SER A 149 -23.37 -4.35 9.01
CA SER A 149 -24.47 -4.69 9.91
C SER A 149 -25.65 -3.73 9.76
N ARG A 150 -26.82 -4.11 10.26
CA ARG A 150 -28.06 -3.30 10.18
C ARG A 150 -27.95 -1.90 10.78
N ASP A 151 -27.03 -1.68 11.71
CA ASP A 151 -26.75 -0.37 12.33
C ASP A 151 -25.72 0.45 11.55
N GLY A 152 -25.43 0.08 10.30
CA GLY A 152 -24.49 0.77 9.42
C GLY A 152 -23.01 0.51 9.73
N ARG A 153 -22.71 -0.41 10.66
CA ARG A 153 -21.32 -0.69 11.09
C ARG A 153 -20.77 -1.96 10.48
N LEU A 154 -19.56 -1.85 9.94
CA LEU A 154 -18.76 -2.97 9.47
C LEU A 154 -17.92 -3.54 10.62
N ARG A 155 -18.05 -4.85 10.88
CA ARG A 155 -17.47 -5.56 12.02
C ARG A 155 -16.66 -6.78 11.58
N GLY A 156 -15.81 -7.31 12.47
CA GLY A 156 -15.06 -8.54 12.21
C GLY A 156 -14.04 -8.44 11.08
N THR A 157 -13.48 -7.25 10.84
CA THR A 157 -12.56 -6.99 9.73
C THR A 157 -11.11 -7.27 10.05
N LEU A 158 -10.78 -7.49 11.32
CA LEU A 158 -9.43 -7.76 11.79
C LEU A 158 -9.37 -9.10 12.53
N GLN A 159 -8.22 -9.75 12.45
CA GLN A 159 -7.91 -10.93 13.25
C GLN A 159 -6.53 -10.78 13.87
N PHE A 160 -6.48 -10.78 15.19
CA PHE A 160 -5.26 -10.90 15.97
C PHE A 160 -4.46 -12.14 15.57
N ASN A 161 -3.14 -11.98 15.39
CA ASN A 161 -2.21 -13.05 15.02
C ASN A 161 -2.67 -13.89 13.80
N GLY A 162 -3.36 -13.25 12.85
CA GLY A 162 -3.87 -13.91 11.65
C GLY A 162 -2.79 -14.25 10.61
N ALA A 163 -1.59 -13.66 10.71
CA ALA A 163 -0.44 -13.98 9.89
C ALA A 163 0.55 -14.87 10.66
N SER A 164 0.35 -16.19 10.54
CA SER A 164 1.01 -17.21 11.38
C SER A 164 2.54 -17.16 11.44
N ARG A 165 3.22 -16.64 10.41
CA ARG A 165 4.70 -16.54 10.40
C ARG A 165 5.25 -15.31 11.11
N THR A 166 4.47 -14.23 11.18
CA THR A 166 4.98 -12.91 11.60
C THR A 166 4.27 -12.36 12.84
N GLY A 167 3.19 -12.99 13.30
CA GLY A 167 2.40 -12.45 14.41
C GLY A 167 1.47 -11.30 14.02
N ARG A 168 1.54 -10.80 12.78
CA ARG A 168 0.81 -9.60 12.36
C ARG A 168 -0.71 -9.85 12.34
N TRP A 169 -1.45 -8.79 12.63
CA TRP A 169 -2.90 -8.79 12.47
C TRP A 169 -3.25 -8.92 10.98
N ALA A 170 -4.30 -9.68 10.68
CA ALA A 170 -4.73 -9.92 9.31
C ALA A 170 -6.12 -9.33 9.05
N GLY A 171 -6.36 -8.89 7.82
CA GLY A 171 -7.70 -8.47 7.39
C GLY A 171 -8.62 -9.66 7.16
N ARG A 172 -9.91 -9.51 7.47
CA ARG A 172 -10.99 -10.48 7.20
C ARG A 172 -12.18 -9.77 6.56
N LEU A 173 -13.05 -10.53 5.89
CA LEU A 173 -14.23 -10.00 5.19
C LEU A 173 -13.82 -8.87 4.22
N PHE A 174 -14.16 -7.63 4.53
CA PHE A 174 -13.54 -6.44 3.94
C PHE A 174 -12.16 -6.19 4.57
N GLN A 175 -11.10 -6.54 3.85
CA GLN A 175 -9.72 -6.39 4.34
C GLN A 175 -9.27 -4.91 4.29
N PRO A 176 -9.20 -4.19 5.44
CA PRO A 176 -8.89 -2.76 5.45
C PRO A 176 -7.40 -2.48 5.19
N HIS A 177 -6.54 -3.46 5.49
CA HIS A 177 -5.10 -3.37 5.25
C HIS A 177 -4.72 -3.32 3.77
N ASN A 178 -5.60 -3.79 2.89
CA ASN A 178 -5.35 -3.90 1.45
C ASN A 178 -6.27 -2.96 0.65
N LEU A 179 -6.50 -1.75 1.16
CA LEU A 179 -7.21 -0.71 0.42
C LEU A 179 -6.23 0.07 -0.47
N PRO A 180 -6.58 0.32 -1.75
CA PRO A 180 -5.74 1.11 -2.63
C PRO A 180 -5.45 2.46 -1.98
N ARG A 181 -4.23 2.95 -2.21
CA ARG A 181 -3.91 4.34 -1.89
C ARG A 181 -4.57 5.23 -2.95
N PRO A 182 -5.24 6.33 -2.55
CA PRO A 182 -5.78 7.26 -3.52
C PRO A 182 -4.68 7.84 -4.42
N THR A 183 -4.96 7.93 -5.71
CA THR A 183 -4.08 8.55 -6.71
C THR A 183 -4.55 9.95 -7.09
N LEU A 184 -5.82 10.27 -6.83
CA LEU A 184 -6.42 11.60 -7.06
C LEU A 184 -6.31 12.49 -5.82
N SER A 185 -6.42 13.81 -6.03
CA SER A 185 -6.45 14.78 -4.94
C SER A 185 -7.73 14.65 -4.09
N GLN A 186 -7.69 15.14 -2.86
CA GLN A 186 -8.84 15.09 -1.97
C GLN A 186 -10.00 15.94 -2.49
N GLU A 187 -9.73 17.05 -3.18
CA GLU A 187 -10.76 17.87 -3.82
C GLU A 187 -11.47 17.09 -4.93
N ALA A 188 -10.70 16.44 -5.81
CA ALA A 188 -11.24 15.63 -6.90
C ALA A 188 -12.09 14.46 -6.36
N ILE A 189 -11.63 13.79 -5.30
CA ILE A 189 -12.38 12.71 -4.66
C ILE A 189 -13.70 13.22 -4.07
N THR A 190 -13.69 14.41 -3.46
CA THR A 190 -14.89 15.00 -2.85
C THR A 190 -15.95 15.31 -3.92
N VAL A 191 -15.55 15.99 -5.00
CA VAL A 191 -16.43 16.27 -6.14
C VAL A 191 -16.93 14.97 -6.78
N GLY A 192 -16.06 13.98 -6.94
CA GLY A 192 -16.42 12.69 -7.51
C GLY A 192 -17.40 11.89 -6.65
N ILE A 193 -17.34 12.00 -5.33
CA ILE A 193 -18.33 11.40 -4.41
C ILE A 193 -19.71 12.00 -4.65
N ASP A 194 -19.80 13.32 -4.75
CA ASP A 194 -21.07 14.01 -4.99
C ASP A 194 -21.63 13.65 -6.38
N ALA A 195 -20.77 13.63 -7.41
CA ALA A 195 -21.16 13.25 -8.76
C ALA A 195 -21.60 11.78 -8.87
N MET A 196 -20.95 10.86 -8.15
CA MET A 196 -21.38 9.46 -8.05
C MET A 196 -22.76 9.35 -7.43
N LYS A 197 -23.00 10.02 -6.28
CA LYS A 197 -24.29 10.01 -5.58
C LYS A 197 -25.40 10.66 -6.41
N ALA A 198 -25.08 11.68 -7.21
CA ALA A 198 -26.00 12.32 -8.15
C ALA A 198 -26.23 11.51 -9.44
N GLY A 199 -25.42 10.48 -9.70
CA GLY A 199 -25.55 9.62 -10.88
C GLY A 199 -25.00 10.23 -12.17
N CYS A 200 -24.15 11.26 -12.10
CA CYS A 200 -23.63 12.01 -13.26
C CYS A 200 -22.10 12.01 -13.36
N VAL A 201 -21.41 11.10 -12.66
CA VAL A 201 -19.94 11.05 -12.57
C VAL A 201 -19.24 10.95 -13.92
N ASP A 202 -19.85 10.27 -14.89
CA ASP A 202 -19.37 10.10 -16.27
C ASP A 202 -19.36 11.40 -17.08
N LEU A 203 -20.09 12.43 -16.65
CA LEU A 203 -20.06 13.77 -17.24
C LEU A 203 -18.95 14.65 -16.67
N VAL A 204 -18.36 14.25 -15.54
CA VAL A 204 -17.40 15.06 -14.76
C VAL A 204 -16.00 14.46 -14.80
N PHE A 205 -15.87 13.14 -14.92
CA PHE A 205 -14.60 12.43 -14.88
C PHE A 205 -14.47 11.44 -16.04
N ASP A 206 -13.35 11.53 -16.76
CA ASP A 206 -13.02 10.60 -17.85
C ASP A 206 -12.69 9.19 -17.33
N ASP A 207 -11.95 9.09 -16.21
CA ASP A 207 -11.55 7.81 -15.60
C ASP A 207 -12.32 7.55 -14.30
N VAL A 208 -13.56 7.08 -14.45
CA VAL A 208 -14.44 6.69 -13.34
C VAL A 208 -13.83 5.54 -12.52
N MET A 209 -13.03 4.67 -13.13
CA MET A 209 -12.40 3.52 -12.44
C MET A 209 -11.31 3.98 -11.48
N ALA A 210 -10.46 4.92 -11.89
CA ALA A 210 -9.45 5.54 -11.03
C ALA A 210 -10.10 6.34 -9.89
N LEU A 211 -11.18 7.08 -10.18
CA LEU A 211 -11.93 7.82 -9.17
C LEU A 211 -12.54 6.88 -8.13
N THR A 212 -13.28 5.85 -8.55
CA THR A 212 -13.92 4.89 -7.63
C THR A 212 -12.88 4.13 -6.81
N SER A 213 -11.71 3.80 -7.37
CA SER A 213 -10.61 3.21 -6.60
C SER A 213 -10.07 4.17 -5.54
N SER A 214 -9.90 5.46 -5.89
CA SER A 214 -9.41 6.50 -4.98
C SER A 214 -10.41 6.85 -3.87
N ALA A 215 -11.71 6.84 -4.17
CA ALA A 215 -12.78 7.18 -3.23
C ALA A 215 -13.12 6.06 -2.24
N LEU A 216 -12.63 4.83 -2.43
CA LEU A 216 -13.06 3.67 -1.65
C LEU A 216 -12.85 3.83 -0.14
N ARG A 217 -11.78 4.50 0.28
CA ARG A 217 -11.51 4.76 1.71
C ARG A 217 -12.54 5.71 2.32
N SER A 218 -13.15 6.58 1.53
CA SER A 218 -14.17 7.54 1.96
C SER A 218 -15.49 6.89 2.37
N CYS A 219 -15.70 5.61 2.03
CA CYS A 219 -16.82 4.84 2.58
C CYS A 219 -16.68 4.62 4.10
N LEU A 220 -15.48 4.71 4.68
CA LEU A 220 -15.27 4.54 6.11
C LEU A 220 -15.39 5.90 6.79
N ILE A 221 -16.50 6.12 7.50
CA ILE A 221 -16.84 7.44 8.03
C ILE A 221 -16.84 7.46 9.56
N ALA A 222 -16.64 8.66 10.13
CA ALA A 222 -16.90 8.90 11.53
C ALA A 222 -18.41 9.09 11.77
N PRO A 223 -18.94 8.68 12.92
CA PRO A 223 -20.28 9.12 13.35
C PRO A 223 -20.37 10.65 13.42
N THR A 224 -21.59 11.17 13.33
CA THR A 224 -21.86 12.62 13.48
C THR A 224 -21.18 13.21 14.71
N HIS A 225 -20.60 14.40 14.57
CA HIS A 225 -19.83 15.11 15.60
C HIS A 225 -18.53 14.41 16.08
N LYS A 226 -18.08 13.36 15.39
CA LYS A 226 -16.78 12.72 15.62
C LYS A 226 -15.90 12.87 14.38
N LYS A 227 -14.60 12.64 14.55
CA LYS A 227 -13.62 12.55 13.47
C LYS A 227 -12.80 11.29 13.60
N LEU A 228 -12.35 10.74 12.47
CA LEU A 228 -11.32 9.71 12.46
C LEU A 228 -9.96 10.38 12.65
N VAL A 229 -9.12 9.81 13.51
CA VAL A 229 -7.75 10.26 13.75
C VAL A 229 -6.84 9.10 13.42
N VAL A 230 -5.83 9.37 12.60
CA VAL A 230 -4.85 8.37 12.16
C VAL A 230 -3.51 8.70 12.80
N ALA A 231 -2.87 7.69 13.37
CA ALA A 231 -1.50 7.76 13.85
C ALA A 231 -0.71 6.63 13.16
N ASP A 232 0.46 6.96 12.62
CA ASP A 232 1.32 6.02 11.91
C ASP A 232 2.75 6.12 12.42
N LEU A 233 3.43 4.98 12.47
CA LEU A 233 4.82 4.91 12.93
C LEU A 233 5.77 5.20 11.77
N SER A 234 6.34 6.41 11.75
CA SER A 234 7.19 6.89 10.66
C SER A 234 8.45 6.05 10.49
N ASN A 235 8.53 5.26 9.42
CA ASN A 235 9.67 4.40 9.07
C ASN A 235 10.12 3.45 10.21
N ILE A 236 9.16 2.84 10.91
CA ILE A 236 9.45 1.96 12.05
C ILE A 236 10.38 0.80 11.70
N GLU A 237 10.20 0.20 10.51
CA GLU A 237 11.04 -0.93 10.07
C GLU A 237 12.49 -0.50 9.89
N GLY A 238 12.75 0.63 9.20
CA GLY A 238 14.11 1.15 9.04
C GLY A 238 14.77 1.53 10.37
N ARG A 239 14.00 2.04 11.33
CA ARG A 239 14.50 2.37 12.67
C ARG A 239 14.86 1.14 13.49
N VAL A 240 13.99 0.14 13.51
CA VAL A 240 14.21 -1.11 14.25
C VAL A 240 15.38 -1.87 13.66
N LEU A 241 15.51 -1.92 12.33
CA LEU A 241 16.66 -2.55 11.67
C LEU A 241 17.97 -1.84 11.99
N ALA A 242 18.02 -0.51 11.90
CA ALA A 242 19.20 0.27 12.28
C ALA A 242 19.59 0.03 13.74
N TRP A 243 18.61 -0.08 14.63
CA TRP A 243 18.84 -0.39 16.05
C TRP A 243 19.39 -1.81 16.25
N LEU A 244 18.78 -2.82 15.63
CA LEU A 244 19.23 -4.21 15.70
C LEU A 244 20.65 -4.39 15.13
N ALA A 245 20.99 -3.64 14.08
CA ALA A 245 22.31 -3.68 13.45
C ALA A 245 23.36 -2.83 14.19
N GLY A 246 22.97 -2.02 15.17
CA GLY A 246 23.88 -1.09 15.85
C GLY A 246 24.37 0.07 14.98
N GLU A 247 23.60 0.47 13.96
CA GLU A 247 23.93 1.58 13.05
C GLU A 247 23.72 2.94 13.71
N THR A 248 24.58 3.29 14.68
CA THR A 248 24.53 4.57 15.40
C THR A 248 24.42 5.80 14.49
N PRO A 249 25.13 5.92 13.35
CA PRO A 249 24.98 7.06 12.46
C PRO A 249 23.55 7.21 11.88
N LYS A 250 22.90 6.08 11.54
CA LYS A 250 21.53 6.08 11.03
C LYS A 250 20.51 6.40 12.13
N LEU A 251 20.73 5.91 13.35
CA LEU A 251 19.91 6.28 14.50
C LEU A 251 20.01 7.78 14.83
N HIS A 252 21.21 8.37 14.74
CA HIS A 252 21.38 9.82 14.89
C HIS A 252 20.65 10.60 13.80
N ALA A 253 20.73 10.15 12.54
CA ALA A 253 19.98 10.74 11.43
C ALA A 253 18.47 10.78 11.71
N PHE A 254 17.92 9.68 12.22
CA PHE A 254 16.53 9.61 12.64
C PHE A 254 16.21 10.58 13.78
N GLY A 255 17.08 10.66 14.80
CA GLY A 255 16.92 11.59 15.92
C GLY A 255 16.94 13.06 15.47
N GLU A 256 17.81 13.43 14.53
CA GLU A 256 17.83 14.75 13.92
C GLU A 256 16.57 15.03 13.11
N PHE A 257 16.11 14.06 12.31
CA PHE A 257 14.87 14.20 11.53
C PHE A 257 13.63 14.38 12.41
N ASP A 258 13.60 13.71 13.57
CA ASP A 258 12.51 13.83 14.54
C ASP A 258 12.58 15.11 15.38
N THR A 259 13.74 15.78 15.39
CA THR A 259 13.91 17.07 16.05
C THR A 259 13.26 18.16 15.20
N CYS A 260 12.26 18.84 15.76
CA CYS A 260 11.48 19.86 15.06
C CYS A 260 11.62 21.24 15.74
N GLN A 261 11.46 22.29 14.95
CA GLN A 261 11.49 23.66 15.47
C GLN A 261 10.12 24.04 16.06
N GLY A 262 10.12 24.64 17.25
CA GLY A 262 8.95 25.28 17.86
C GLY A 262 8.68 26.66 17.26
N VAL A 263 7.46 27.18 17.44
CA VAL A 263 7.11 28.55 17.02
C VAL A 263 7.92 29.63 17.75
N ASP A 264 8.56 29.27 18.86
CA ASP A 264 9.50 30.09 19.63
C ASP A 264 10.94 30.08 19.03
N GLY A 265 11.16 29.31 17.96
CA GLY A 265 12.46 29.13 17.33
C GLY A 265 13.33 28.04 17.96
N THR A 266 12.90 27.42 19.07
CA THR A 266 13.66 26.41 19.80
C THR A 266 13.58 25.05 19.11
N TRP A 267 14.68 24.29 19.09
CA TRP A 267 14.67 22.91 18.60
C TRP A 267 14.26 21.93 19.69
N HIS A 268 13.25 21.12 19.42
CA HIS A 268 12.73 20.10 20.35
C HIS A 268 12.92 18.71 19.77
N SER A 269 13.53 17.81 20.54
CA SER A 269 13.68 16.40 20.15
C SER A 269 12.32 15.72 19.99
N GLY A 270 12.26 14.63 19.21
CA GLY A 270 11.05 13.81 19.08
C GLY A 270 10.52 13.31 20.44
N GLU A 271 11.42 13.00 21.38
CA GLU A 271 11.06 12.63 22.76
C GLU A 271 10.40 13.79 23.50
N ALA A 272 10.98 14.99 23.45
CA ALA A 272 10.41 16.17 24.11
C ALA A 272 9.02 16.51 23.56
N ILE A 273 8.85 16.43 22.24
CA ILE A 273 7.57 16.63 21.55
C ILE A 273 6.53 15.61 22.05
N THR A 274 6.91 14.33 22.11
CA THR A 274 6.04 13.24 22.58
C THR A 274 5.67 13.43 24.05
N HIS A 275 6.64 13.72 24.92
CA HIS A 275 6.41 13.92 26.36
C HIS A 275 5.59 15.18 26.66
N GLY A 276 5.73 16.23 25.86
CA GLY A 276 4.87 17.42 25.96
C GLY A 276 3.42 17.06 25.69
N ALA A 277 3.15 16.37 24.57
CA ALA A 277 1.80 15.93 24.21
C ALA A 277 1.17 15.02 25.27
N LEU A 278 1.92 14.01 25.77
CA LEU A 278 1.43 13.08 26.79
C LEU A 278 1.09 13.75 28.13
N ARG A 279 1.76 14.86 28.46
CA ARG A 279 1.50 15.65 29.69
C ARG A 279 0.41 16.71 29.51
N GLY A 280 -0.24 16.78 28.34
CA GLY A 280 -1.24 17.81 28.04
C GLY A 280 -0.65 19.20 27.76
N ALA A 281 0.66 19.29 27.52
CA ALA A 281 1.38 20.52 27.18
C ALA A 281 2.12 20.33 25.84
N PRO A 282 1.39 20.17 24.71
CA PRO A 282 2.01 19.93 23.42
C PRO A 282 2.85 21.14 22.98
N ILE A 283 4.03 20.84 22.43
CA ILE A 283 4.90 21.86 21.84
C ILE A 283 4.28 22.28 20.51
N THR A 284 4.06 23.59 20.34
CA THR A 284 3.55 24.13 19.08
C THR A 284 4.71 24.23 18.08
N LEU A 285 4.68 23.39 17.05
CA LEU A 285 5.72 23.32 16.04
C LEU A 285 5.56 24.39 14.98
N GLN A 286 6.67 24.83 14.41
CA GLN A 286 6.72 25.66 13.22
C GLN A 286 6.54 24.79 11.97
N TRP A 287 5.78 25.28 11.01
CA TRP A 287 5.41 24.57 9.78
C TRP A 287 5.98 25.29 8.55
N ASN A 288 6.36 24.52 7.54
CA ASN A 288 6.78 25.04 6.23
C ASN A 288 5.57 25.26 5.29
N ALA A 289 5.85 25.74 4.07
CA ALA A 289 4.80 26.00 3.06
C ALA A 289 4.04 24.73 2.64
N GLU A 290 4.67 23.56 2.75
CA GLU A 290 4.08 22.26 2.47
C GLU A 290 3.27 21.69 3.64
N HIS A 291 3.00 22.49 4.68
CA HIS A 291 2.31 22.05 5.90
C HIS A 291 2.96 20.82 6.55
N ALA A 292 4.29 20.81 6.58
CA ALA A 292 5.10 19.87 7.35
C ALA A 292 5.88 20.60 8.46
N PRO A 293 6.15 19.96 9.61
CA PRO A 293 7.02 20.54 10.63
C PRO A 293 8.42 20.83 10.07
N ILE A 294 9.01 21.96 10.46
CA ILE A 294 10.42 22.26 10.15
C ILE A 294 11.30 21.31 10.97
N ARG A 295 12.13 20.54 10.28
CA ARG A 295 12.98 19.47 10.87
C ARG A 295 14.45 19.86 10.82
N LYS A 296 15.21 19.40 11.82
CA LYS A 296 16.66 19.63 11.90
C LYS A 296 17.42 18.74 10.93
N GLY A 297 17.04 17.47 10.84
CA GLY A 297 17.69 16.48 9.97
C GLY A 297 16.98 16.26 8.64
N ASP A 298 17.73 15.76 7.67
CA ASP A 298 17.22 15.37 6.36
C ASP A 298 16.45 14.05 6.39
N ASP A 299 15.48 13.91 5.48
CA ASP A 299 14.75 12.65 5.25
C ASP A 299 15.71 11.51 4.90
N ILE A 300 15.58 10.37 5.58
CA ILE A 300 16.52 9.25 5.43
C ILE A 300 16.60 8.70 4.01
N TYR A 301 15.48 8.71 3.27
CA TYR A 301 15.47 8.20 1.89
C TYR A 301 16.13 9.21 0.95
N LYS A 302 16.03 10.51 1.24
CA LYS A 302 16.85 11.52 0.55
C LYS A 302 18.33 11.32 0.84
N ARG A 303 18.70 11.04 2.10
CA ARG A 303 20.09 10.74 2.47
C ARG A 303 20.64 9.51 1.77
N ALA A 304 19.86 8.43 1.68
CA ALA A 304 20.26 7.20 0.99
C ALA A 304 20.60 7.49 -0.48
N TYR A 305 19.68 8.15 -1.20
CA TYR A 305 19.91 8.56 -2.58
C TYR A 305 21.12 9.50 -2.71
N ALA A 306 21.15 10.56 -1.92
CA ALA A 306 22.24 11.55 -1.90
C ALA A 306 23.61 10.90 -1.73
N HIS A 307 23.71 9.94 -0.80
CA HIS A 307 24.94 9.20 -0.55
C HIS A 307 25.35 8.33 -1.75
N SER A 308 24.40 7.60 -2.35
CA SER A 308 24.68 6.75 -3.51
C SER A 308 25.11 7.53 -4.76
N PHE A 309 24.57 8.74 -4.96
CA PHE A 309 24.74 9.52 -6.18
C PHE A 309 25.59 10.80 -6.00
N GLY A 310 26.16 11.02 -4.82
CA GLY A 310 27.09 12.12 -4.55
C GLY A 310 26.46 13.52 -4.65
N ILE A 311 25.16 13.66 -4.34
CA ILE A 311 24.46 14.96 -4.34
C ILE A 311 24.02 15.37 -2.94
N ALA A 312 23.70 16.65 -2.72
CA ALA A 312 23.19 17.12 -1.44
C ALA A 312 21.75 16.59 -1.18
N PRO A 313 21.40 16.12 0.04
CA PRO A 313 20.04 15.64 0.36
C PRO A 313 18.92 16.64 0.03
N GLN A 314 19.20 17.93 0.12
CA GLN A 314 18.24 19.01 -0.16
C GLN A 314 17.92 19.13 -1.66
N ALA A 315 18.86 18.72 -2.53
CA ALA A 315 18.68 18.70 -3.98
C ALA A 315 17.90 17.46 -4.46
N VAL A 316 17.65 16.48 -3.59
CA VAL A 316 16.95 15.24 -3.95
C VAL A 316 15.48 15.51 -4.25
N THR A 317 15.06 15.19 -5.47
CA THR A 317 13.68 15.33 -5.93
C THR A 317 12.75 14.28 -5.32
N LYS A 318 11.44 14.43 -5.47
CA LYS A 318 10.45 13.44 -4.99
C LYS A 318 10.65 12.07 -5.65
N GLN A 319 11.01 12.02 -6.92
CA GLN A 319 11.25 10.78 -7.66
C GLN A 319 12.54 10.09 -7.17
N GLN A 320 13.63 10.86 -7.04
CA GLN A 320 14.90 10.34 -6.51
C GLN A 320 14.76 9.83 -5.07
N ARG A 321 13.94 10.49 -4.24
CA ARG A 321 13.60 10.00 -2.90
C ARG A 321 12.93 8.61 -2.94
N GLN A 322 12.13 8.29 -3.95
CA GLN A 322 11.56 6.94 -4.08
C GLN A 322 12.63 5.89 -4.37
N ILE A 323 13.65 6.23 -5.17
CA ILE A 323 14.80 5.37 -5.40
C ILE A 323 15.55 5.11 -4.08
N GLY A 324 15.84 6.16 -3.31
CA GLY A 324 16.45 6.02 -1.98
C GLY A 324 15.62 5.17 -1.01
N LYS A 325 14.28 5.25 -1.11
CA LYS A 325 13.38 4.38 -0.34
C LYS A 325 13.50 2.91 -0.73
N VAL A 326 13.62 2.62 -2.02
CA VAL A 326 13.83 1.25 -2.51
C VAL A 326 15.18 0.71 -2.03
N GLN A 327 16.25 1.51 -2.09
CA GLN A 327 17.56 1.12 -1.57
C GLN A 327 17.50 0.71 -0.09
N GLU A 328 16.82 1.51 0.74
CA GLU A 328 16.69 1.24 2.18
C GLU A 328 15.80 0.01 2.48
N LEU A 329 14.62 -0.08 1.84
CA LEU A 329 13.66 -1.13 2.17
C LEU A 329 14.02 -2.49 1.55
N ALA A 330 14.43 -2.54 0.28
CA ALA A 330 14.69 -3.80 -0.41
C ALA A 330 15.80 -4.62 0.28
N LEU A 331 16.85 -3.94 0.75
CA LEU A 331 17.94 -4.55 1.51
C LEU A 331 17.49 -4.97 2.92
N GLY A 332 16.62 -4.17 3.57
CA GLY A 332 16.09 -4.46 4.90
C GLY A 332 15.22 -5.72 4.98
N TYR A 333 14.57 -6.12 3.87
CA TYR A 333 13.79 -7.36 3.79
C TYR A 333 14.64 -8.61 3.47
N GLY A 334 15.98 -8.51 3.51
CA GLY A 334 16.87 -9.60 3.11
C GLY A 334 16.77 -9.94 1.62
N GLY A 335 16.32 -8.97 0.83
CA GLY A 335 16.07 -9.13 -0.58
C GLY A 335 17.36 -9.23 -1.40
N GLY A 336 17.57 -10.36 -2.08
CA GLY A 336 18.57 -10.46 -3.15
C GLY A 336 18.17 -9.65 -4.39
N VAL A 337 18.88 -9.84 -5.50
CA VAL A 337 18.66 -9.10 -6.77
C VAL A 337 17.20 -9.10 -7.21
N GLY A 338 16.49 -10.23 -7.06
CA GLY A 338 15.08 -10.34 -7.45
C GLY A 338 14.12 -9.48 -6.61
N ALA A 339 14.38 -9.30 -5.32
CA ALA A 339 13.58 -8.43 -4.48
C ALA A 339 13.84 -6.95 -4.81
N PHE A 340 15.10 -6.59 -5.07
CA PHE A 340 15.43 -5.24 -5.53
C PHE A 340 14.72 -4.91 -6.85
N ALA A 341 14.72 -5.83 -7.81
CA ALA A 341 13.98 -5.69 -9.07
C ALA A 341 12.47 -5.56 -8.85
N ALA A 342 11.87 -6.36 -7.96
CA ALA A 342 10.45 -6.27 -7.63
C ALA A 342 10.08 -4.92 -6.98
N PHE A 343 10.91 -4.42 -6.06
CA PHE A 343 10.72 -3.10 -5.48
C PHE A 343 10.90 -2.00 -6.54
N ALA A 344 11.93 -2.07 -7.39
CA ALA A 344 12.11 -1.11 -8.47
C ALA A 344 10.89 -1.04 -9.40
N ALA A 345 10.37 -2.19 -9.83
CA ALA A 345 9.15 -2.27 -10.63
C ALA A 345 7.93 -1.67 -9.90
N MET A 346 7.74 -1.97 -8.62
CA MET A 346 6.63 -1.44 -7.81
C MET A 346 6.69 0.10 -7.64
N TYR A 347 7.87 0.69 -7.69
CA TYR A 347 8.06 2.13 -7.58
C TYR A 347 8.28 2.82 -8.93
N HIS A 348 8.03 2.11 -10.05
CA HIS A 348 8.23 2.60 -11.42
C HIS A 348 9.64 3.16 -11.65
N ILE A 349 10.64 2.46 -11.11
CA ILE A 349 12.04 2.81 -11.25
C ILE A 349 12.61 1.99 -12.41
N ASP A 350 13.06 2.70 -13.44
CA ASP A 350 13.82 2.10 -14.53
C ASP A 350 15.26 1.83 -14.07
N LEU A 351 15.57 0.54 -13.90
CA LEU A 351 16.89 0.09 -13.50
C LEU A 351 17.95 0.28 -14.59
N GLU A 352 17.57 0.24 -15.86
CA GLU A 352 18.47 0.46 -17.00
C GLU A 352 18.86 1.93 -17.09
N ALA A 353 17.89 2.82 -16.92
CA ALA A 353 18.15 4.25 -16.80
C ALA A 353 19.08 4.57 -15.62
N ILE A 354 18.88 3.94 -14.45
CA ILE A 354 19.79 4.10 -13.30
C ILE A 354 21.21 3.62 -13.62
N ALA A 355 21.35 2.48 -14.31
CA ALA A 355 22.67 1.99 -14.71
C ALA A 355 23.39 2.99 -15.64
N GLY A 356 22.65 3.71 -16.48
CA GLY A 356 23.18 4.77 -17.34
C GLY A 356 23.67 6.03 -16.60
N TYR A 357 23.24 6.27 -15.35
CA TYR A 357 23.73 7.37 -14.52
C TYR A 357 25.06 7.05 -13.81
N TYR A 358 25.54 5.80 -13.88
CA TYR A 358 26.77 5.40 -13.21
C TYR A 358 27.98 5.68 -14.12
N PRO A 359 29.00 6.45 -13.69
CA PRO A 359 30.30 6.39 -14.36
C PRO A 359 30.81 4.93 -14.27
N PRO A 360 31.53 4.41 -15.29
CA PRO A 360 31.96 3.02 -15.29
C PRO A 360 32.66 2.68 -13.97
N PRO A 361 32.49 1.45 -13.44
CA PRO A 361 33.13 1.06 -12.19
C PRO A 361 34.62 1.34 -12.30
N ILE A 362 35.19 2.00 -11.28
CA ILE A 362 36.65 2.09 -11.16
C ILE A 362 37.15 0.65 -11.12
N SER A 363 37.76 0.22 -12.22
CA SER A 363 38.45 -1.06 -12.32
C SER A 363 39.58 -1.06 -11.29
N THR A 364 39.30 -1.56 -10.08
CA THR A 364 40.35 -2.05 -9.19
C THR A 364 40.72 -3.46 -9.64
N HIS A 365 41.24 -3.59 -10.86
CA HIS A 365 42.11 -4.68 -11.22
C HIS A 365 43.51 -4.36 -10.66
N GLU A 366 43.66 -4.43 -9.34
CA GLU A 366 44.94 -4.89 -8.82
C GLU A 366 44.94 -6.41 -8.96
N THR A 367 45.69 -6.88 -9.95
CA THR A 367 46.05 -8.27 -10.12
C THR A 367 46.59 -8.83 -8.81
N ALA A 368 45.80 -9.65 -8.12
CA ALA A 368 46.29 -10.47 -7.03
C ALA A 368 47.42 -11.37 -7.57
N PRO A 369 48.61 -11.40 -6.94
CA PRO A 369 49.69 -12.26 -7.41
C PRO A 369 49.32 -13.74 -7.22
N PRO A 370 49.75 -14.64 -8.15
CA PRO A 370 49.36 -16.03 -8.11
C PRO A 370 49.92 -16.75 -6.87
N HIS A 371 49.05 -17.47 -6.17
CA HIS A 371 49.39 -18.36 -5.06
C HIS A 371 50.46 -19.39 -5.47
N GLN A 372 51.61 -19.36 -4.79
CA GLN A 372 52.56 -20.46 -4.83
C GLN A 372 52.02 -21.66 -4.01
N PRO A 373 52.12 -22.90 -4.51
CA PRO A 373 51.73 -24.07 -3.74
C PRO A 373 52.80 -24.39 -2.69
N HIS A 374 52.43 -24.37 -1.41
CA HIS A 374 53.27 -24.90 -0.35
C HIS A 374 53.36 -26.43 -0.45
N HIS A 375 54.56 -26.93 -0.72
CA HIS A 375 54.92 -28.33 -0.58
C HIS A 375 54.76 -28.79 0.88
N ARG A 376 54.10 -29.94 1.06
CA ARG A 376 54.12 -30.70 2.31
C ARG A 376 55.53 -31.23 2.56
N HIS A 377 56.04 -30.99 3.76
CA HIS A 377 56.98 -31.87 4.44
C HIS A 377 56.40 -32.25 5.80
#